data_AF-A0A348NZF4-F1
#
_entry.id   AF-A0A348NZF4-F1
#
_cell.length_a   1.000
_cell.length_b   1.000
_cell.length_c   1.000
_cell.angle_alpha   90.00
_cell.angle_beta   90.00
_cell.angle_gamma   90.00
#
_symmetry.space_group_name_H-M   'P 1'
#
loop_
_entity.id
_entity.type
_entity.pdbx_description
1 polymer ?
#
loop_
_entity_poly.entity_id
_entity_poly.type
_entity_poly.pdbx_seq_one_letter_code
_entity_poly.pdbx_strand_id
1 'polypeptide(L)'
;MAEKYLMKGNEALAEAAIRAGIDGYFGYPITPQSEVLEYFSKWLPRKGIAYVQAESEVSAINMVYGAGGCGKRIMTSTSSPGFSLMQEGVSYIACAQIPCVLVNVQRGGPGLGTIQPSQGDYFQAVKGGGHGDYRLIVLTPNSVQEQADMVYKAFDLSEKYLNPVLILSDGALGQMMEAVEFKEDYVKPSFDPTSWATVGGVAKRGKPVQLTSLFIEPERMEAKNFELQVKYKKIEENEVDYELYHMDDAELGFIAYGLSSRIAKKAVDLAREQGLKVGLIRPKTVWPFPTKIIKEYSKKVKAYLSIEMSVGQMIEDVKLAVECKIPVEHYGKTGGIVLSTDEIIAKARKMLGK
;
A
#
# COMPACT_ATOMS: atom_id res chain seq x y z
N MET A 1 20.75 -20.26 6.70
CA MET A 1 19.37 -19.98 6.22
C MET A 1 18.59 -19.51 7.42
N ALA A 2 17.84 -18.41 7.29
CA ALA A 2 17.00 -17.92 8.38
C ALA A 2 15.91 -18.95 8.73
N GLU A 3 15.39 -18.91 9.96
CA GLU A 3 14.31 -19.79 10.38
C GLU A 3 13.02 -19.47 9.58
N LYS A 4 12.36 -20.52 9.08
CA LYS A 4 11.09 -20.41 8.35
C LYS A 4 9.92 -20.69 9.29
N TYR A 5 8.93 -19.81 9.27
CA TYR A 5 7.69 -19.97 10.01
C TYR A 5 6.52 -20.15 9.04
N LEU A 6 5.57 -21.03 9.36
CA LEU A 6 4.31 -21.11 8.62
C LEU A 6 3.30 -20.20 9.32
N MET A 7 2.94 -19.08 8.70
CA MET A 7 2.10 -18.05 9.32
C MET A 7 1.03 -17.55 8.36
N LYS A 8 -0.10 -17.08 8.91
CA LYS A 8 -1.06 -16.30 8.13
C LYS A 8 -0.46 -14.94 7.76
N GLY A 9 -0.89 -14.37 6.63
CA GLY A 9 -0.41 -13.06 6.19
C GLY A 9 -0.58 -11.94 7.22
N ASN A 10 -1.73 -11.86 7.88
CA ASN A 10 -2.00 -10.88 8.93
C ASN A 10 -1.07 -11.06 10.15
N GLU A 11 -0.82 -12.30 10.57
CA GLU A 11 0.08 -12.60 11.68
C GLU A 11 1.53 -12.28 11.31
N ALA A 12 1.94 -12.61 10.08
CA ALA A 12 3.28 -12.30 9.58
C ALA A 12 3.52 -10.78 9.48
N LEU A 13 2.49 -10.02 9.07
CA LEU A 13 2.52 -8.56 9.08
C LEU A 13 2.72 -8.01 10.50
N ALA A 14 1.95 -8.53 11.46
CA ALA A 14 2.02 -8.09 12.85
C ALA A 14 3.40 -8.43 13.47
N GLU A 15 3.90 -9.64 13.24
CA GLU A 15 5.22 -10.06 13.70
C GLU A 15 6.35 -9.21 13.07
N ALA A 16 6.25 -8.92 11.78
CA ALA A 16 7.19 -8.02 11.11
C ALA A 16 7.17 -6.61 11.73
N ALA A 17 6.01 -6.10 12.15
CA ALA A 17 5.92 -4.79 12.81
C ALA A 17 6.59 -4.79 14.20
N ILE A 18 6.44 -5.87 14.96
CA ILE A 18 7.14 -6.06 16.24
C ILE A 18 8.65 -6.07 16.01
N ARG A 19 9.13 -6.84 15.03
CA ARG A 19 10.55 -6.93 14.67
C ARG A 19 11.09 -5.62 14.12
N ALA A 20 10.25 -4.84 13.44
CA ALA A 20 10.56 -3.49 13.02
C ALA A 20 10.60 -2.48 14.19
N GLY A 21 10.37 -2.89 15.44
CA GLY A 21 10.48 -2.00 16.60
C GLY A 21 9.37 -0.95 16.68
N ILE A 22 8.12 -1.39 16.44
CA ILE A 22 6.91 -0.58 16.68
C ILE A 22 6.82 -0.13 18.16
N ASP A 23 6.45 1.13 18.37
CA ASP A 23 6.27 1.73 19.70
C ASP A 23 4.81 1.67 20.18
N GLY A 24 3.87 1.50 19.26
CA GLY A 24 2.47 1.31 19.62
C GLY A 24 1.54 1.02 18.44
N TYR A 25 0.40 0.41 18.76
CA TYR A 25 -0.68 0.10 17.83
C TYR A 25 -2.03 0.59 18.35
N PHE A 26 -2.80 1.23 17.48
CA PHE A 26 -4.16 1.70 17.76
C PHE A 26 -5.08 1.21 16.65
N GLY A 27 -6.16 0.49 16.97
CA GLY A 27 -7.02 -0.07 15.93
C GLY A 27 -8.41 -0.44 16.42
N TYR A 28 -9.35 -0.54 15.47
CA TYR A 28 -10.71 -0.99 15.70
C TYR A 28 -10.93 -2.31 14.95
N PRO A 29 -11.56 -3.34 15.56
CA PRO A 29 -11.70 -4.64 14.92
C PRO A 29 -12.64 -4.58 13.70
N ILE A 30 -12.11 -4.95 12.53
CA ILE A 30 -12.87 -5.09 11.29
C ILE A 30 -12.33 -6.25 10.44
N THR A 31 -13.21 -7.16 10.02
CA THR A 31 -12.83 -8.29 9.15
C THR A 31 -12.44 -7.78 7.74
N PRO A 32 -11.38 -8.28 7.09
CA PRO A 32 -10.51 -9.41 7.45
C PRO A 32 -9.18 -9.01 8.11
N GLN A 33 -9.09 -7.82 8.70
CA GLN A 33 -7.88 -7.32 9.37
C GLN A 33 -7.76 -7.83 10.81
N SER A 34 -8.86 -8.21 11.48
CA SER A 34 -8.92 -8.46 12.94
C SER A 34 -7.82 -9.33 13.54
N GLU A 35 -7.25 -10.27 12.79
CA GLU A 35 -6.12 -11.11 13.25
C GLU A 35 -4.86 -10.31 13.58
N VAL A 36 -4.62 -9.17 12.91
CA VAL A 36 -3.52 -8.25 13.27
C VAL A 36 -3.73 -7.71 14.69
N LEU A 37 -4.96 -7.29 14.99
CA LEU A 37 -5.35 -6.76 16.29
C LEU A 37 -5.28 -7.86 17.37
N GLU A 38 -5.76 -9.07 17.07
CA GLU A 38 -5.66 -10.23 17.95
C GLU A 38 -4.19 -10.57 18.26
N TYR A 39 -3.33 -10.64 17.24
CA TYR A 39 -1.90 -10.90 17.41
C TYR A 39 -1.25 -9.86 18.31
N PHE A 40 -1.49 -8.56 18.06
CA PHE A 40 -0.94 -7.49 18.88
C PHE A 40 -1.47 -7.48 20.31
N SER A 41 -2.73 -7.81 20.53
CA SER A 41 -3.32 -7.89 21.88
C SER A 41 -2.58 -8.88 22.78
N LYS A 42 -2.05 -9.96 22.18
CA LYS A 42 -1.27 -10.98 22.87
C LYS A 42 0.17 -10.54 23.12
N TRP A 43 0.81 -9.92 22.13
CA TRP A 43 2.27 -9.76 22.12
C TRP A 43 2.77 -8.38 22.54
N LEU A 44 2.09 -7.28 22.16
CA LEU A 44 2.57 -5.93 22.48
C LEU A 44 2.60 -5.66 23.98
N PRO A 45 1.55 -5.98 24.78
CA PRO A 45 1.58 -5.75 26.23
C PRO A 45 2.71 -6.51 26.93
N ARG A 46 3.02 -7.74 26.48
CA ARG A 46 4.11 -8.57 27.01
C ARG A 46 5.49 -7.97 26.75
N LYS A 47 5.61 -7.11 25.76
CA LYS A 47 6.84 -6.39 25.40
C LYS A 47 6.86 -4.96 25.94
N GLY A 48 5.84 -4.56 26.72
CA GLY A 48 5.70 -3.18 27.22
C GLY A 48 5.39 -2.15 26.13
N ILE A 49 4.90 -2.59 24.97
CA ILE A 49 4.55 -1.75 23.83
C ILE A 49 3.07 -1.37 23.94
N ALA A 50 2.74 -0.12 23.59
CA ALA A 50 1.38 0.38 23.69
C ALA A 50 0.43 -0.35 22.72
N TYR A 51 -0.73 -0.77 23.23
CA TYR A 51 -1.79 -1.38 22.45
C TYR A 51 -3.13 -0.83 22.92
N VAL A 52 -3.92 -0.30 21.99
CA VAL A 52 -5.27 0.18 22.27
C VAL A 52 -6.23 -0.35 21.21
N GLN A 53 -7.23 -1.10 21.66
CA GLN A 53 -8.44 -1.30 20.89
C GLN A 53 -9.28 -0.03 21.02
N ALA A 54 -9.30 0.79 19.98
CA ALA A 54 -10.08 2.02 19.93
C ALA A 54 -11.58 1.70 19.82
N GLU A 55 -12.41 2.71 20.03
CA GLU A 55 -13.87 2.63 19.91
C GLU A 55 -14.37 2.79 18.46
N SER A 56 -13.53 3.32 17.57
CA SER A 56 -13.80 3.48 16.14
C SER A 56 -12.51 3.68 15.34
N GLU A 57 -12.57 3.54 14.01
CA GLU A 57 -11.46 3.90 13.13
C GLU A 57 -11.12 5.40 13.17
N VAL A 58 -12.11 6.27 13.42
CA VAL A 58 -11.90 7.72 13.60
C VAL A 58 -11.01 7.97 14.83
N SER A 59 -11.30 7.28 15.93
CA SER A 59 -10.50 7.39 17.15
C SER A 59 -9.11 6.79 16.96
N ALA A 60 -9.02 5.63 16.31
CA ALA A 60 -7.75 4.98 16.01
C ALA A 60 -6.80 5.89 15.20
N ILE A 61 -7.26 6.51 14.11
CA ILE A 61 -6.39 7.37 13.29
C ILE A 61 -5.96 8.65 14.03
N ASN A 62 -6.81 9.20 14.89
CA ASN A 62 -6.45 10.35 15.71
C ASN A 62 -5.47 9.99 16.85
N MET A 63 -5.55 8.77 17.40
CA MET A 63 -4.52 8.25 18.30
C MET A 63 -3.19 8.07 17.56
N VAL A 64 -3.21 7.60 16.30
CA VAL A 64 -2.01 7.54 15.45
C VAL A 64 -1.40 8.92 15.24
N TYR A 65 -2.23 9.94 14.95
CA TYR A 65 -1.76 11.33 14.83
C TYR A 65 -1.02 11.78 16.10
N GLY A 66 -1.64 11.60 17.28
CA GLY A 66 -1.04 12.04 18.55
C GLY A 66 0.23 11.27 18.91
N ALA A 67 0.18 9.95 18.85
CA ALA A 67 1.33 9.11 19.22
C ALA A 67 2.50 9.24 18.23
N GLY A 68 2.20 9.27 16.92
CA GLY A 68 3.19 9.53 15.88
C GLY A 68 3.82 10.92 16.03
N GLY A 69 3.02 11.94 16.36
CA GLY A 69 3.51 13.29 16.63
C GLY A 69 4.53 13.38 17.77
N CYS A 70 4.49 12.46 18.73
CA CYS A 70 5.50 12.30 19.78
C CYS A 70 6.79 11.59 19.33
N GLY A 71 6.97 11.38 18.02
CA GLY A 71 8.17 10.75 17.45
C GLY A 71 8.20 9.23 17.61
N LYS A 72 7.05 8.60 17.85
CA LYS A 72 6.92 7.16 18.01
C LYS A 72 6.66 6.48 16.67
N ARG A 73 7.21 5.29 16.50
CA ARG A 73 6.95 4.43 15.34
C ARG A 73 5.62 3.73 15.53
N ILE A 74 4.56 4.27 14.93
CA ILE A 74 3.17 3.83 15.13
C ILE A 74 2.59 3.19 13.87
N MET A 75 1.73 2.20 14.07
CA MET A 75 0.92 1.58 13.02
C MET A 75 -0.57 1.55 13.41
N THR A 76 -1.44 1.60 12.40
CA THR A 76 -2.82 1.11 12.50
C THR A 76 -3.14 0.18 11.34
N SER A 77 -4.15 -0.66 11.50
CA SER A 77 -4.67 -1.48 10.42
C SER A 77 -6.20 -1.48 10.45
N THR A 78 -6.79 -1.54 9.26
CA THR A 78 -8.24 -1.54 9.05
C THR A 78 -8.59 -2.27 7.75
N SER A 79 -9.84 -2.19 7.32
CA SER A 79 -10.33 -2.67 6.03
C SER A 79 -11.24 -1.61 5.40
N SER A 80 -11.42 -1.67 4.09
CA SER A 80 -12.15 -0.74 3.21
C SER A 80 -13.04 0.31 3.93
N PRO A 81 -14.17 -0.05 4.59
CA PRO A 81 -15.05 0.95 5.19
C PRO A 81 -14.39 1.74 6.33
N GLY A 82 -13.57 1.08 7.13
CA GLY A 82 -12.81 1.71 8.18
C GLY A 82 -11.74 2.65 7.63
N PHE A 83 -11.10 2.31 6.51
CA PHE A 83 -10.19 3.25 5.84
C PHE A 83 -10.93 4.49 5.31
N SER A 84 -12.22 4.38 4.95
CA SER A 84 -13.07 5.54 4.63
C SER A 84 -13.28 6.45 5.84
N LEU A 85 -13.53 5.87 7.01
CA LEU A 85 -13.67 6.64 8.26
C LEU A 85 -12.37 7.33 8.67
N MET A 86 -11.21 6.76 8.32
CA MET A 86 -9.91 7.35 8.64
C MET A 86 -9.50 8.53 7.74
N GLN A 87 -10.17 8.77 6.61
CA GLN A 87 -9.67 9.64 5.54
C GLN A 87 -9.37 11.09 5.97
N GLU A 88 -10.17 11.66 6.89
CA GLU A 88 -9.90 12.97 7.45
C GLU A 88 -8.58 12.98 8.23
N GLY A 89 -8.41 12.04 9.16
CA GLY A 89 -7.19 11.88 9.95
C GLY A 89 -5.97 11.60 9.09
N VAL A 90 -6.11 10.79 8.03
CA VAL A 90 -5.02 10.52 7.07
C VAL A 90 -4.54 11.79 6.39
N SER A 91 -5.45 12.65 5.93
CA SER A 91 -5.11 13.96 5.35
C SER A 91 -4.37 14.84 6.38
N TYR A 92 -4.84 14.88 7.63
CA TYR A 92 -4.19 15.65 8.69
C TYR A 92 -2.78 15.17 8.99
N ILE A 93 -2.56 13.85 9.09
CA ILE A 93 -1.23 13.27 9.32
C ILE A 93 -0.28 13.61 8.15
N ALA A 94 -0.75 13.51 6.90
CA ALA A 94 0.06 13.84 5.73
C ALA A 94 0.46 15.33 5.71
N CYS A 95 -0.49 16.24 5.99
CA CYS A 95 -0.24 17.68 6.09
C CYS A 95 0.71 18.04 7.23
N ALA A 96 0.53 17.41 8.40
CA ALA A 96 1.40 17.56 9.57
C ALA A 96 2.76 16.86 9.42
N GLN A 97 2.96 16.08 8.35
CA GLN A 97 4.19 15.35 8.04
C GLN A 97 4.59 14.38 9.15
N ILE A 98 3.61 13.64 9.67
CA ILE A 98 3.83 12.66 10.73
C ILE A 98 4.07 11.28 10.09
N PRO A 99 5.20 10.60 10.39
CA PRO A 99 5.45 9.25 9.93
C PRO A 99 4.57 8.24 10.66
N CYS A 100 3.85 7.41 9.90
CA CYS A 100 3.13 6.24 10.39
C CYS A 100 2.91 5.22 9.27
N VAL A 101 2.67 3.97 9.67
CA VAL A 101 2.27 2.91 8.74
C VAL A 101 0.78 2.63 8.89
N LEU A 102 0.07 2.68 7.77
CA LEU A 102 -1.34 2.37 7.66
C LEU A 102 -1.46 1.05 6.89
N VAL A 103 -2.38 0.20 7.29
CA VAL A 103 -2.67 -1.04 6.54
C VAL A 103 -4.15 -1.08 6.22
N ASN A 104 -4.47 -1.19 4.94
CA ASN A 104 -5.83 -1.49 4.48
C ASN A 104 -5.84 -2.92 3.92
N VAL A 105 -6.46 -3.83 4.66
CA VAL A 105 -6.71 -5.20 4.20
C VAL A 105 -8.04 -5.19 3.45
N GLN A 106 -7.96 -4.98 2.14
CA GLN A 106 -9.13 -4.74 1.29
C GLN A 106 -10.12 -5.90 1.30
N ARG A 107 -11.41 -5.56 1.26
CA ARG A 107 -12.52 -6.51 1.12
C ARG A 107 -13.56 -6.01 0.12
N GLY A 108 -14.48 -6.88 -0.30
CA GLY A 108 -15.47 -6.53 -1.32
C GLY A 108 -16.41 -5.41 -0.88
N GLY A 109 -16.58 -4.40 -1.72
CA GLY A 109 -17.54 -3.30 -1.58
C GLY A 109 -18.33 -3.06 -2.89
N PRO A 110 -19.04 -1.93 -3.04
CA PRO A 110 -19.18 -0.79 -2.12
C PRO A 110 -20.14 -1.06 -0.95
N GLY A 111 -20.32 -0.06 -0.07
CA GLY A 111 -21.15 -0.18 1.14
C GLY A 111 -20.49 -1.04 2.21
N LEU A 112 -21.28 -1.72 3.06
CA LEU A 112 -20.73 -2.70 4.01
C LEU A 112 -20.02 -3.85 3.29
N GLY A 113 -20.58 -4.23 2.14
CA GLY A 113 -19.98 -5.16 1.21
C GLY A 113 -19.91 -6.60 1.73
N THR A 114 -18.80 -7.28 1.44
CA THR A 114 -18.51 -8.66 1.83
C THR A 114 -17.13 -8.74 2.47
N ILE A 115 -16.87 -9.80 3.24
CA ILE A 115 -15.56 -10.06 3.84
C ILE A 115 -14.57 -10.71 2.87
N GLN A 116 -15.02 -11.04 1.67
CA GLN A 116 -14.21 -11.69 0.64
C GLN A 116 -13.18 -10.71 0.03
N PRO A 117 -12.08 -11.22 -0.56
CA PRO A 117 -10.97 -10.39 -1.06
C PRO A 117 -11.40 -9.45 -2.20
N SER A 118 -10.72 -8.31 -2.32
CA SER A 118 -11.02 -7.28 -3.31
C SER A 118 -9.81 -6.39 -3.56
N GLN A 119 -9.83 -5.69 -4.68
CA GLN A 119 -8.89 -4.62 -5.06
C GLN A 119 -9.63 -3.31 -5.39
N GLY A 120 -10.82 -3.15 -4.82
CA GLY A 120 -11.73 -2.03 -5.06
C GLY A 120 -11.38 -0.73 -4.34
N ASP A 121 -10.31 -0.69 -3.53
CA ASP A 121 -9.93 0.52 -2.77
C ASP A 121 -8.77 1.29 -3.43
N TYR A 122 -8.39 0.91 -4.66
CA TYR A 122 -7.26 1.53 -5.37
C TYR A 122 -7.40 3.05 -5.47
N PHE A 123 -8.55 3.57 -5.87
CA PHE A 123 -8.78 5.02 -5.93
C PHE A 123 -8.70 5.68 -4.56
N GLN A 124 -9.30 5.07 -3.54
CA GLN A 124 -9.19 5.56 -2.17
C GLN A 124 -7.73 5.64 -1.71
N ALA A 125 -6.91 4.67 -2.13
CA ALA A 125 -5.50 4.62 -1.79
C ALA A 125 -4.62 5.62 -2.58
N VAL A 126 -4.84 5.79 -3.89
CA VAL A 126 -3.90 6.55 -4.75
C VAL A 126 -4.47 7.83 -5.35
N LYS A 127 -5.79 7.95 -5.53
CA LYS A 127 -6.45 9.15 -6.06
C LYS A 127 -6.97 10.06 -4.96
N GLY A 128 -7.22 9.49 -3.79
CA GLY A 128 -7.62 10.17 -2.56
C GLY A 128 -8.93 9.64 -2.01
N GLY A 129 -9.08 9.74 -0.69
CA GLY A 129 -10.37 9.69 0.00
C GLY A 129 -10.53 10.81 1.05
N GLY A 130 -9.41 11.43 1.46
CA GLY A 130 -9.38 12.65 2.28
C GLY A 130 -9.24 13.90 1.42
N HIS A 131 -9.33 15.08 2.04
CA HIS A 131 -9.26 16.36 1.34
C HIS A 131 -7.81 16.86 1.16
N GLY A 132 -7.57 17.69 0.13
CA GLY A 132 -6.31 18.38 -0.12
C GLY A 132 -5.34 17.63 -1.05
N ASP A 133 -4.29 18.33 -1.48
CA ASP A 133 -3.31 17.84 -2.47
C ASP A 133 -2.24 16.91 -1.86
N TYR A 134 -2.65 15.99 -0.98
CA TYR A 134 -1.74 15.08 -0.29
C TYR A 134 -1.56 13.76 -1.04
N ARG A 135 -0.50 13.02 -0.70
CA ARG A 135 -0.22 11.68 -1.23
C ARG A 135 0.34 10.76 -0.14
N LEU A 136 -0.02 9.49 -0.23
CA LEU A 136 0.57 8.42 0.56
C LEU A 136 1.46 7.57 -0.32
N ILE A 137 2.58 7.07 0.21
CA ILE A 137 3.29 5.95 -0.44
C ILE A 137 2.42 4.71 -0.29
N VAL A 138 2.09 4.03 -1.39
CA VAL A 138 1.19 2.86 -1.37
C VAL A 138 1.91 1.62 -1.89
N LEU A 139 2.14 0.67 -1.00
CA LEU A 139 2.81 -0.62 -1.26
C LEU A 139 1.78 -1.75 -1.45
N THR A 140 2.04 -2.68 -2.36
CA THR A 140 1.08 -3.75 -2.74
C THR A 140 1.71 -5.15 -2.73
N PRO A 141 1.72 -5.85 -1.58
CA PRO A 141 2.30 -7.19 -1.49
C PRO A 141 1.45 -8.21 -2.27
N ASN A 142 2.06 -9.28 -2.80
CA ASN A 142 1.35 -10.39 -3.45
C ASN A 142 1.61 -11.77 -2.81
N SER A 143 2.32 -11.79 -1.68
CA SER A 143 2.64 -12.98 -0.89
C SER A 143 2.73 -12.61 0.58
N VAL A 144 2.66 -13.61 1.45
CA VAL A 144 2.87 -13.44 2.89
C VAL A 144 4.29 -12.93 3.18
N GLN A 145 5.29 -13.44 2.46
CA GLN A 145 6.67 -12.98 2.56
C GLN A 145 6.80 -11.50 2.22
N GLU A 146 6.28 -11.08 1.07
CA GLU A 146 6.34 -9.67 0.70
C GLU A 146 5.54 -8.78 1.64
N GLN A 147 4.42 -9.27 2.17
CA GLN A 147 3.65 -8.54 3.17
C GLN A 147 4.47 -8.26 4.43
N ALA A 148 5.24 -9.23 4.92
CA ALA A 148 6.19 -9.04 6.03
C ALA A 148 7.33 -8.08 5.65
N ASP A 149 7.95 -8.27 4.48
CA ASP A 149 9.08 -7.44 4.02
C ASP A 149 8.69 -5.98 3.81
N MET A 150 7.49 -5.74 3.29
CA MET A 150 6.97 -4.40 3.06
C MET A 150 6.64 -3.65 4.36
N VAL A 151 6.48 -4.32 5.51
CA VAL A 151 6.35 -3.63 6.80
C VAL A 151 7.63 -2.90 7.18
N TYR A 152 8.79 -3.56 7.07
CA TYR A 152 10.09 -2.91 7.30
C TYR A 152 10.28 -1.74 6.34
N LYS A 153 10.02 -1.97 5.04
CA LYS A 153 10.09 -0.93 4.01
C LYS A 153 9.14 0.23 4.31
N ALA A 154 7.92 -0.03 4.77
CA ALA A 154 6.95 1.01 5.07
C ALA A 154 7.41 1.91 6.21
N PHE A 155 7.95 1.35 7.29
CA PHE A 155 8.51 2.16 8.38
C PHE A 155 9.71 2.99 7.92
N ASP A 156 10.65 2.37 7.20
CA ASP A 156 11.85 3.06 6.71
C ASP A 156 11.49 4.22 5.76
N LEU A 157 10.53 4.01 4.84
CA LEU A 157 10.03 5.04 3.94
C LEU A 157 9.26 6.13 4.68
N SER A 158 8.44 5.74 5.66
CA SER A 158 7.62 6.70 6.40
C SER A 158 8.50 7.70 7.15
N GLU A 159 9.51 7.21 7.84
CA GLU A 159 10.46 8.02 8.58
C GLU A 159 11.41 8.81 7.66
N LYS A 160 11.91 8.18 6.58
CA LYS A 160 12.76 8.85 5.58
C LYS A 160 12.10 10.10 5.01
N TYR A 161 10.80 10.05 4.71
CA TYR A 161 10.09 11.13 4.06
C TYR A 161 9.20 11.97 4.97
N LEU A 162 9.04 11.60 6.25
CA LEU A 162 8.01 12.21 7.12
C LEU A 162 6.65 12.20 6.41
N ASN A 163 6.25 11.00 5.98
CA ASN A 163 5.05 10.77 5.20
C ASN A 163 4.35 9.48 5.64
N PRO A 164 3.00 9.40 5.63
CA PRO A 164 2.34 8.14 5.88
C PRO A 164 2.60 7.17 4.71
N VAL A 165 2.72 5.88 5.06
CA VAL A 165 2.83 4.78 4.09
C VAL A 165 1.65 3.84 4.28
N LEU A 166 0.94 3.54 3.21
CA LEU A 166 -0.16 2.60 3.16
C LEU A 166 0.33 1.26 2.59
N ILE A 167 0.16 0.17 3.33
CA ILE A 167 0.22 -1.18 2.80
C ILE A 167 -1.19 -1.57 2.39
N LEU A 168 -1.39 -1.73 1.09
CA LEU A 168 -2.66 -2.09 0.48
C LEU A 168 -2.66 -3.60 0.20
N SER A 169 -3.12 -4.37 1.19
CA SER A 169 -3.28 -5.83 1.13
C SER A 169 -4.73 -6.21 0.78
N ASP A 170 -5.10 -7.48 0.86
CA ASP A 170 -6.44 -7.97 0.65
C ASP A 170 -6.77 -9.16 1.57
N GLY A 171 -8.06 -9.46 1.72
CA GLY A 171 -8.53 -10.52 2.60
C GLY A 171 -7.96 -11.92 2.32
N ALA A 172 -7.56 -12.23 1.08
CA ALA A 172 -6.97 -13.54 0.78
C ALA A 172 -5.52 -13.58 1.24
N LEU A 173 -4.74 -12.52 0.96
CA LEU A 173 -3.37 -12.40 1.48
C LEU A 173 -3.33 -12.38 3.01
N GLY A 174 -4.26 -11.68 3.66
CA GLY A 174 -4.35 -11.65 5.11
C GLY A 174 -4.57 -13.02 5.74
N GLN A 175 -5.42 -13.86 5.12
CA GLN A 175 -5.85 -15.15 5.68
C GLN A 175 -5.03 -16.35 5.21
N MET A 176 -4.38 -16.29 4.05
CA MET A 176 -3.59 -17.41 3.52
C MET A 176 -2.35 -17.66 4.38
N MET A 177 -1.93 -18.92 4.46
CA MET A 177 -0.71 -19.34 5.15
C MET A 177 0.38 -19.69 4.15
N GLU A 178 1.56 -19.11 4.34
CA GLU A 178 2.76 -19.47 3.57
C GLU A 178 3.97 -19.52 4.50
N ALA A 179 5.06 -20.12 4.02
CA ALA A 179 6.34 -20.04 4.70
C ALA A 179 6.88 -18.61 4.61
N VAL A 180 7.25 -18.03 5.75
CA VAL A 180 7.84 -16.69 5.87
C VAL A 180 9.17 -16.76 6.62
N GLU A 181 10.15 -16.02 6.12
CA GLU A 181 11.42 -15.73 6.77
C GLU A 181 11.40 -14.26 7.22
N PHE A 182 11.84 -14.00 8.45
CA PHE A 182 11.99 -12.64 8.97
C PHE A 182 13.45 -12.23 9.01
N LYS A 183 13.71 -10.94 8.84
CA LYS A 183 15.04 -10.35 9.01
C LYS A 183 15.42 -10.39 10.50
N GLU A 184 16.37 -11.24 10.86
CA GLU A 184 16.90 -11.32 12.24
C GLU A 184 17.84 -10.14 12.55
N ASP A 185 18.43 -9.55 11.52
CA ASP A 185 19.42 -8.48 11.56
C ASP A 185 18.83 -7.10 11.19
N TYR A 186 17.49 -6.95 11.23
CA TYR A 186 16.89 -5.65 10.96
C TYR A 186 17.35 -4.61 11.97
N VAL A 187 18.13 -3.64 11.50
CA VAL A 187 18.54 -2.48 12.28
C VAL A 187 17.63 -1.32 11.91
N LYS A 188 16.81 -0.90 12.87
CA LYS A 188 16.01 0.32 12.76
C LYS A 188 16.92 1.49 12.34
N PRO A 189 16.66 2.15 11.20
CA PRO A 189 17.46 3.30 10.79
C PRO A 189 17.53 4.35 11.88
N SER A 190 18.71 4.96 12.08
CA SER A 190 18.86 6.07 13.00
C SER A 190 17.99 7.22 12.52
N PHE A 191 16.99 7.58 13.32
CA PHE A 191 16.05 8.63 13.04
C PHE A 191 15.99 9.55 14.24
N ASP A 192 16.29 10.84 14.05
CA ASP A 192 16.26 11.85 15.11
C ASP A 192 14.88 12.52 15.14
N PRO A 193 13.96 12.11 16.03
CA PRO A 193 12.64 12.72 16.10
C PRO A 193 12.70 14.17 16.61
N THR A 194 13.79 14.61 17.25
CA THR A 194 13.86 15.93 17.90
C THR A 194 13.82 17.11 16.92
N SER A 195 13.99 16.84 15.62
CA SER A 195 13.92 17.88 14.58
C SER A 195 12.51 18.23 14.15
N TRP A 196 11.52 17.37 14.41
CA TRP A 196 10.16 17.51 13.86
C TRP A 196 9.04 17.06 14.82
N ALA A 197 9.32 16.25 15.85
CA ALA A 197 8.32 15.69 16.76
C ALA A 197 8.16 16.47 18.07
N THR A 198 7.01 16.32 18.71
CA THR A 198 6.69 16.92 20.02
C THR A 198 7.20 16.05 21.17
N VAL A 199 8.51 16.10 21.43
CA VAL A 199 9.18 15.28 22.46
C VAL A 199 9.37 15.98 23.82
N GLY A 200 8.68 17.11 24.03
CA GLY A 200 8.84 17.96 25.22
C GLY A 200 10.03 18.92 25.15
N GLY A 201 9.91 20.07 25.80
CA GLY A 201 10.97 21.09 25.84
C GLY A 201 11.08 21.94 24.58
N VAL A 202 12.20 22.65 24.47
CA VAL A 202 12.58 23.47 23.31
C VAL A 202 13.31 22.57 22.33
N ALA A 203 12.83 22.48 21.08
CA ALA A 203 13.52 21.70 20.05
C ALA A 203 14.96 22.20 19.86
N LYS A 204 15.83 21.43 19.20
CA LYS A 204 17.20 21.89 18.83
C LYS A 204 17.21 23.25 18.10
N ARG A 205 16.07 23.68 17.55
CA ARG A 205 15.82 24.97 16.87
C ARG A 205 15.48 26.14 17.80
N GLY A 206 15.50 25.98 19.12
CA GLY A 206 15.25 27.07 20.07
C GLY A 206 13.78 27.46 20.24
N LYS A 207 12.83 26.70 19.67
CA LYS A 207 11.37 26.87 19.87
C LYS A 207 10.67 25.52 20.07
N PRO A 208 9.51 25.48 20.74
CA PRO A 208 8.67 24.28 20.78
C PRO A 208 8.27 23.84 19.36
N VAL A 209 8.26 22.54 19.11
CA VAL A 209 7.70 21.97 17.88
C VAL A 209 6.17 22.08 17.93
N GLN A 210 5.56 22.57 16.86
CA GLN A 210 4.12 22.56 16.67
C GLN A 210 3.80 21.70 15.44
N LEU A 211 3.06 20.62 15.66
CA LEU A 211 2.49 19.79 14.60
C LEU A 211 1.06 20.25 14.38
N THR A 212 0.80 20.83 13.21
CA THR A 212 -0.52 21.36 12.84
C THR A 212 -0.78 21.10 11.36
N SER A 213 -2.04 20.87 11.02
CA SER A 213 -2.57 20.85 9.65
C SER A 213 -3.39 22.10 9.33
N LEU A 214 -3.48 23.05 10.25
CA LEU A 214 -4.28 24.28 10.12
C LEU A 214 -3.38 25.48 9.73
N PHE A 215 -3.61 26.01 8.54
CA PHE A 215 -2.98 27.23 8.03
C PHE A 215 -4.07 28.17 7.52
N ILE A 216 -4.44 29.17 8.34
CA ILE A 216 -5.57 30.07 8.05
C ILE A 216 -5.22 31.05 6.93
N GLU A 217 -4.00 31.58 6.93
CA GLU A 217 -3.55 32.51 5.88
C GLU A 217 -3.34 31.75 4.56
N PRO A 218 -3.99 32.16 3.45
CA PRO A 218 -3.87 31.49 2.16
C PRO A 218 -2.42 31.31 1.70
N GLU A 219 -1.57 32.31 1.90
CA GLU A 219 -0.16 32.27 1.52
C GLU A 219 0.62 31.20 2.30
N ARG A 220 0.26 30.96 3.57
CA ARG A 220 0.87 29.89 4.37
C ARG A 220 0.41 28.51 3.91
N MET A 221 -0.87 28.35 3.59
CA MET A 221 -1.41 27.09 3.08
C MET A 221 -0.84 26.78 1.69
N GLU A 222 -0.69 27.78 0.82
CA GLU A 222 -0.03 27.63 -0.47
C GLU A 222 1.42 27.17 -0.32
N ALA A 223 2.20 27.86 0.54
CA ALA A 223 3.58 27.47 0.83
C ALA A 223 3.67 26.03 1.36
N LYS A 224 2.76 25.62 2.24
CA LYS A 224 2.66 24.24 2.74
C LYS A 224 2.38 23.26 1.60
N ASN A 225 1.43 23.56 0.71
CA ASN A 225 1.13 22.70 -0.43
C ASN A 225 2.36 22.53 -1.34
N PHE A 226 3.06 23.62 -1.69
CA PHE A 226 4.27 23.52 -2.52
C PHE A 226 5.40 22.75 -1.84
N GLU A 227 5.58 22.89 -0.53
CA GLU A 227 6.52 22.08 0.26
C GLU A 227 6.19 20.57 0.11
N LEU A 228 4.92 20.20 0.27
CA LEU A 228 4.46 18.82 0.11
C LEU A 228 4.65 18.31 -1.32
N GLN A 229 4.36 19.12 -2.35
CA GLN A 229 4.57 18.72 -3.74
C GLN A 229 6.05 18.47 -4.06
N VAL A 230 6.97 19.27 -3.51
CA VAL A 230 8.42 19.02 -3.65
C VAL A 230 8.81 17.69 -3.02
N LYS A 231 8.26 17.36 -1.84
CA LYS A 231 8.46 16.06 -1.20
C LYS A 231 7.91 14.92 -2.07
N TYR A 232 6.68 15.03 -2.57
CA TYR A 232 6.05 13.99 -3.38
C TYR A 232 6.77 13.74 -4.69
N LYS A 233 7.30 14.79 -5.34
CA LYS A 233 8.14 14.64 -6.53
C LYS A 233 9.41 13.84 -6.24
N LYS A 234 10.08 14.11 -5.10
CA LYS A 234 11.24 13.32 -4.67
C LYS A 234 10.89 11.86 -4.42
N ILE A 235 9.73 11.59 -3.82
CA ILE A 235 9.24 10.22 -3.62
C ILE A 235 9.01 9.54 -4.97
N GLU A 236 8.35 10.22 -5.91
CA GLU A 236 8.07 9.70 -7.26
C GLU A 236 9.35 9.41 -8.06
N GLU A 237 10.41 10.18 -7.84
CA GLU A 237 11.70 9.95 -8.49
C GLU A 237 12.46 8.75 -7.92
N ASN A 238 12.29 8.46 -6.63
CA ASN A 238 13.15 7.52 -5.89
C ASN A 238 12.48 6.20 -5.49
N GLU A 239 11.15 6.18 -5.31
CA GLU A 239 10.45 5.09 -4.65
C GLU A 239 9.50 4.31 -5.56
N VAL A 240 9.62 4.47 -6.89
CA VAL A 240 8.91 3.64 -7.86
C VAL A 240 9.51 2.23 -7.84
N ASP A 241 8.69 1.23 -7.54
CA ASP A 241 9.09 -0.18 -7.47
C ASP A 241 8.12 -1.07 -8.25
N TYR A 242 8.68 -1.97 -9.05
CA TYR A 242 7.94 -2.86 -9.94
C TYR A 242 8.74 -4.11 -10.28
N GLU A 243 8.04 -5.14 -10.75
CA GLU A 243 8.60 -6.37 -11.29
C GLU A 243 8.22 -6.49 -12.77
N LEU A 244 9.19 -6.85 -13.61
CA LEU A 244 8.98 -7.21 -15.00
C LEU A 244 9.09 -8.72 -15.14
N TYR A 245 8.17 -9.33 -15.87
CA TYR A 245 8.15 -10.77 -16.10
C TYR A 245 7.83 -11.06 -17.57
N HIS A 246 8.76 -11.69 -18.28
CA HIS A 246 8.64 -12.02 -19.70
C HIS A 246 8.24 -10.84 -20.62
N MET A 247 8.75 -9.65 -20.35
CA MET A 247 8.42 -8.43 -21.11
C MET A 247 9.31 -8.18 -22.33
N ASP A 248 10.46 -8.85 -22.45
CA ASP A 248 11.46 -8.56 -23.48
C ASP A 248 10.98 -8.77 -24.92
N ASP A 249 10.18 -9.81 -25.14
CA ASP A 249 9.62 -10.21 -26.43
C ASP A 249 8.09 -10.19 -26.46
N ALA A 250 7.45 -9.59 -25.44
CA ALA A 250 5.99 -9.56 -25.32
C ALA A 250 5.34 -8.72 -26.43
N GLU A 251 4.25 -9.22 -27.00
CA GLU A 251 3.35 -8.49 -27.90
C GLU A 251 2.17 -7.85 -27.15
N LEU A 252 1.79 -8.39 -26.00
CA LEU A 252 0.75 -7.87 -25.10
C LEU A 252 1.29 -7.83 -23.68
N GLY A 253 1.20 -6.67 -23.02
CA GLY A 253 1.59 -6.54 -21.62
C GLY A 253 0.38 -6.70 -20.69
N PHE A 254 0.49 -7.53 -19.66
CA PHE A 254 -0.43 -7.52 -18.54
C PHE A 254 0.06 -6.52 -17.50
N ILE A 255 -0.87 -5.83 -16.84
CA ILE A 255 -0.57 -5.01 -15.67
C ILE A 255 -1.48 -5.44 -14.53
N ALA A 256 -0.89 -5.83 -13.41
CA ALA A 256 -1.59 -6.34 -12.25
C ALA A 256 -0.77 -6.09 -10.99
N TYR A 257 -1.42 -5.80 -9.86
CA TYR A 257 -0.76 -5.55 -8.57
C TYR A 257 -1.33 -6.47 -7.49
N GLY A 258 -0.71 -6.54 -6.31
CA GLY A 258 -1.24 -7.34 -5.19
C GLY A 258 -1.53 -8.80 -5.57
N LEU A 259 -2.58 -9.42 -5.01
CA LEU A 259 -2.92 -10.81 -5.30
C LEU A 259 -3.24 -11.10 -6.78
N SER A 260 -3.89 -10.18 -7.51
CA SER A 260 -4.19 -10.38 -8.95
C SER A 260 -2.92 -10.57 -9.78
N SER A 261 -1.80 -9.96 -9.38
CA SER A 261 -0.50 -10.16 -10.04
C SER A 261 0.01 -11.60 -9.96
N ARG A 262 -0.30 -12.34 -8.89
CA ARG A 262 0.07 -13.76 -8.75
C ARG A 262 -0.66 -14.61 -9.79
N ILE A 263 -1.95 -14.35 -9.98
CA ILE A 263 -2.79 -15.04 -10.96
C ILE A 263 -2.37 -14.66 -12.38
N ALA A 264 -2.09 -13.37 -12.62
CA ALA A 264 -1.59 -12.87 -13.90
C ALA A 264 -0.24 -13.51 -14.28
N LYS A 265 0.67 -13.68 -13.31
CA LYS A 265 1.96 -14.35 -13.55
C LYS A 265 1.76 -15.79 -14.01
N LYS A 266 0.87 -16.54 -13.36
CA LYS A 266 0.53 -17.91 -13.81
C LYS A 266 -0.16 -17.93 -15.17
N ALA A 267 -1.01 -16.95 -15.46
CA ALA A 267 -1.64 -16.82 -16.77
C ALA A 267 -0.61 -16.51 -17.87
N VAL A 268 0.45 -15.75 -17.58
CA VAL A 268 1.57 -15.53 -18.50
C VAL A 268 2.24 -16.86 -18.85
N ASP A 269 2.60 -17.68 -17.85
CA ASP A 269 3.27 -18.98 -18.09
C ASP A 269 2.43 -19.86 -19.03
N LEU A 270 1.15 -20.05 -18.69
CA LEU A 270 0.21 -20.88 -19.45
C LEU A 270 -0.07 -20.33 -20.85
N ALA A 271 -0.17 -19.01 -21.00
CA ALA A 271 -0.35 -18.37 -22.31
C ALA A 271 0.88 -18.60 -23.22
N ARG A 272 2.08 -18.51 -22.64
CA ARG A 272 3.34 -18.69 -23.38
C ARG A 272 3.54 -20.14 -23.80
N GLU A 273 3.16 -21.12 -22.97
CA GLU A 273 3.07 -22.54 -23.36
C GLU A 273 2.15 -22.76 -24.58
N GLN A 274 1.12 -21.93 -24.73
CA GLN A 274 0.20 -21.93 -25.88
C GLN A 274 0.67 -21.04 -27.05
N GLY A 275 1.90 -20.54 -27.03
CA GLY A 275 2.49 -19.74 -28.12
C GLY A 275 2.05 -18.27 -28.15
N LEU A 276 1.47 -17.74 -27.07
CA LEU A 276 1.15 -16.32 -26.94
C LEU A 276 2.33 -15.56 -26.32
N LYS A 277 2.77 -14.49 -26.97
CA LYS A 277 3.83 -13.61 -26.45
C LYS A 277 3.24 -12.58 -25.52
N VAL A 278 2.98 -12.97 -24.28
CA VAL A 278 2.47 -12.07 -23.23
C VAL A 278 3.51 -11.89 -22.13
N GLY A 279 3.58 -10.70 -21.55
CA GLY A 279 4.43 -10.40 -20.39
C GLY A 279 3.62 -9.73 -19.28
N LEU A 280 4.24 -9.50 -18.12
CA LEU A 280 3.63 -8.83 -16.97
C LEU A 280 4.53 -7.70 -16.46
N ILE A 281 3.92 -6.54 -16.25
CA ILE A 281 4.45 -5.45 -15.43
C ILE A 281 3.65 -5.45 -14.13
N ARG A 282 4.31 -5.70 -13.01
CA ARG A 282 3.69 -5.72 -11.69
C ARG A 282 4.13 -4.50 -10.88
N PRO A 283 3.27 -3.50 -10.64
CA PRO A 283 3.55 -2.46 -9.67
C PRO A 283 3.63 -3.06 -8.26
N LYS A 284 4.77 -2.85 -7.57
CA LYS A 284 4.90 -3.08 -6.12
C LYS A 284 4.60 -1.82 -5.32
N THR A 285 4.74 -0.67 -5.97
CA THR A 285 4.17 0.62 -5.54
C THR A 285 3.09 1.02 -6.52
N VAL A 286 1.89 1.33 -6.03
CA VAL A 286 0.79 1.89 -6.84
C VAL A 286 0.66 3.40 -6.68
N TRP A 287 1.29 3.96 -5.65
CA TRP A 287 1.80 5.32 -5.68
C TRP A 287 3.16 5.36 -4.94
N PRO A 288 4.22 5.91 -5.54
CA PRO A 288 4.28 6.41 -6.91
C PRO A 288 4.11 5.27 -7.95
N PHE A 289 3.39 5.56 -9.03
CA PHE A 289 3.02 4.58 -10.06
C PHE A 289 4.15 4.42 -11.10
N PRO A 290 4.41 3.21 -11.64
CA PRO A 290 5.49 2.96 -12.61
C PRO A 290 5.19 3.48 -14.03
N THR A 291 4.81 4.75 -14.16
CA THR A 291 4.42 5.41 -15.42
C THR A 291 5.51 5.35 -16.49
N LYS A 292 6.76 5.62 -16.11
CA LYS A 292 7.90 5.69 -17.05
C LYS A 292 8.14 4.36 -17.76
N ILE A 293 8.17 3.26 -17.00
CA ILE A 293 8.44 1.93 -17.57
C ILE A 293 7.25 1.42 -18.40
N ILE A 294 6.01 1.69 -17.98
CA ILE A 294 4.81 1.36 -18.77
C ILE A 294 4.83 2.09 -20.12
N LYS A 295 5.19 3.39 -20.12
CA LYS A 295 5.36 4.18 -21.35
C LYS A 295 6.51 3.71 -22.23
N GLU A 296 7.58 3.19 -21.65
CA GLU A 296 8.70 2.65 -22.42
C GLU A 296 8.28 1.37 -23.16
N TYR A 297 7.68 0.42 -22.44
CA TYR A 297 7.21 -0.84 -23.03
C TYR A 297 6.02 -0.67 -23.97
N SER A 298 5.26 0.43 -23.88
CA SER A 298 4.18 0.74 -24.82
C SER A 298 4.67 0.93 -26.25
N LYS A 299 5.98 1.12 -26.45
CA LYS A 299 6.61 1.17 -27.79
C LYS A 299 6.90 -0.22 -28.36
N LYS A 300 6.88 -1.26 -27.52
CA LYS A 300 7.22 -2.65 -27.86
C LYS A 300 5.97 -3.54 -27.95
N VAL A 301 5.00 -3.33 -27.05
CA VAL A 301 3.73 -4.08 -27.04
C VAL A 301 2.67 -3.41 -27.93
N LYS A 302 1.71 -4.20 -28.41
CA LYS A 302 0.56 -3.73 -29.20
C LYS A 302 -0.55 -3.15 -28.34
N ALA A 303 -0.68 -3.62 -27.09
CA ALA A 303 -1.71 -3.23 -26.15
C ALA A 303 -1.30 -3.58 -24.70
N TYR A 304 -2.05 -3.08 -23.73
CA TYR A 304 -2.03 -3.54 -22.34
C TYR A 304 -3.37 -4.11 -21.90
N LEU A 305 -3.34 -5.11 -21.01
CA LEU A 305 -4.50 -5.63 -20.29
C LEU A 305 -4.32 -5.38 -18.79
N SER A 306 -5.13 -4.50 -18.22
CA SER A 306 -5.24 -4.32 -16.75
C SER A 306 -6.01 -5.50 -16.16
N ILE A 307 -5.42 -6.20 -15.19
CA ILE A 307 -6.02 -7.35 -14.52
C ILE A 307 -6.20 -6.98 -13.05
N GLU A 308 -7.45 -6.88 -12.60
CA GLU A 308 -7.77 -6.40 -11.24
C GLU A 308 -8.89 -7.22 -10.61
N MET A 309 -8.86 -7.36 -9.28
CA MET A 309 -10.03 -7.80 -8.50
C MET A 309 -10.95 -6.60 -8.19
N SER A 310 -11.25 -5.82 -9.23
CA SER A 310 -12.03 -4.57 -9.19
C SER A 310 -12.78 -4.37 -10.52
N VAL A 311 -13.62 -3.33 -10.60
CA VAL A 311 -14.27 -2.91 -11.86
C VAL A 311 -13.35 -2.16 -12.84
N GLY A 312 -12.05 -2.04 -12.51
CA GLY A 312 -11.05 -1.36 -13.33
C GLY A 312 -10.79 0.05 -12.79
N GLN A 313 -9.94 0.15 -11.77
CA GLN A 313 -9.51 1.42 -11.19
C GLN A 313 -8.07 1.76 -11.62
N MET A 314 -7.16 0.79 -11.54
CA MET A 314 -5.77 0.97 -11.96
C MET A 314 -5.66 1.24 -13.47
N ILE A 315 -6.58 0.71 -14.28
CA ILE A 315 -6.61 0.95 -15.72
C ILE A 315 -6.54 2.44 -16.10
N GLU A 316 -7.08 3.35 -15.28
CA GLU A 316 -6.98 4.79 -15.55
C GLU A 316 -5.53 5.27 -15.53
N ASP A 317 -4.73 4.83 -14.55
CA ASP A 317 -3.31 5.16 -14.48
C ASP A 317 -2.53 4.51 -15.62
N VAL A 318 -2.90 3.30 -16.04
CA VAL A 318 -2.28 2.65 -17.20
C VAL A 318 -2.56 3.42 -18.48
N LYS A 319 -3.82 3.85 -18.70
CA LYS A 319 -4.20 4.68 -19.85
C LYS A 319 -3.46 6.01 -19.88
N LEU A 320 -3.37 6.68 -18.72
CA LEU A 320 -2.64 7.93 -18.59
C LEU A 320 -1.14 7.73 -18.83
N ALA A 321 -0.55 6.64 -18.32
CA ALA A 321 0.86 6.34 -18.50
C ALA A 321 1.25 6.17 -19.98
N VAL A 322 0.36 5.59 -20.79
CA VAL A 322 0.57 5.46 -22.24
C VAL A 322 0.01 6.63 -23.05
N GLU A 323 -0.48 7.69 -22.39
CA GLU A 323 -1.11 8.85 -23.02
C GLU A 323 -2.23 8.45 -24.00
N CYS A 324 -2.95 7.36 -23.69
CA CYS A 324 -3.97 6.75 -24.55
C CYS A 324 -3.51 6.38 -25.98
N LYS A 325 -2.19 6.23 -26.22
CA LYS A 325 -1.63 5.99 -27.57
C LYS A 325 -1.78 4.56 -28.07
N ILE A 326 -1.91 3.59 -27.17
CA ILE A 326 -2.17 2.19 -27.50
C ILE A 326 -3.41 1.70 -26.76
N PRO A 327 -4.08 0.64 -27.26
CA PRO A 327 -5.22 0.05 -26.56
C PRO A 327 -4.83 -0.40 -25.15
N VAL A 328 -5.65 -0.02 -24.18
CA VAL A 328 -5.59 -0.52 -22.80
C VAL A 328 -6.97 -1.06 -22.45
N GLU A 329 -7.07 -2.36 -22.26
CA GLU A 329 -8.31 -3.04 -21.91
C GLU A 329 -8.28 -3.49 -20.44
N HIS A 330 -9.47 -3.79 -19.92
CA HIS A 330 -9.68 -4.28 -18.56
C HIS A 330 -10.16 -5.73 -18.59
N TYR A 331 -9.67 -6.52 -17.64
CA TYR A 331 -10.32 -7.75 -17.19
C TYR A 331 -10.32 -7.78 -15.67
N GLY A 332 -11.49 -7.94 -15.07
CA GLY A 332 -11.57 -8.02 -13.62
C GLY A 332 -12.80 -8.75 -13.12
N LYS A 333 -12.70 -9.17 -11.86
CA LYS A 333 -13.76 -9.81 -11.08
C LYS A 333 -13.94 -9.04 -9.79
N THR A 334 -15.13 -9.07 -9.19
CA THR A 334 -15.47 -8.24 -8.03
C THR A 334 -16.12 -9.07 -6.94
N GLY A 335 -16.28 -8.49 -5.74
CA GLY A 335 -17.05 -9.07 -4.66
C GLY A 335 -16.50 -10.39 -4.10
N GLY A 336 -15.20 -10.66 -4.24
CA GLY A 336 -14.59 -11.90 -3.77
C GLY A 336 -14.36 -12.97 -4.82
N ILE A 337 -14.85 -12.79 -6.04
CA ILE A 337 -14.65 -13.78 -7.11
C ILE A 337 -13.18 -13.76 -7.56
N VAL A 338 -12.53 -14.93 -7.47
CA VAL A 338 -11.14 -15.11 -7.89
C VAL A 338 -11.05 -15.10 -9.43
N LEU A 339 -9.98 -14.50 -9.94
CA LEU A 339 -9.69 -14.43 -11.38
C LEU A 339 -9.38 -15.83 -11.93
N SER A 340 -9.85 -16.12 -13.15
CA SER A 340 -9.53 -17.37 -13.86
C SER A 340 -8.40 -17.14 -14.85
N THR A 341 -7.37 -17.98 -14.82
CA THR A 341 -6.28 -17.95 -15.81
C THR A 341 -6.80 -18.18 -17.22
N ASP A 342 -7.76 -19.08 -17.40
CA ASP A 342 -8.30 -19.40 -18.72
C ASP A 342 -9.08 -18.22 -19.31
N GLU A 343 -9.85 -17.50 -18.48
CA GLU A 343 -10.55 -16.29 -18.92
C GLU A 343 -9.58 -15.15 -19.27
N ILE A 344 -8.51 -14.98 -18.48
CA ILE A 344 -7.43 -14.02 -18.80
C ILE A 344 -6.79 -14.36 -20.15
N ILE A 345 -6.45 -15.64 -20.36
CA ILE A 345 -5.82 -16.12 -21.60
C ILE A 345 -6.77 -15.95 -22.79
N ALA A 346 -8.05 -16.29 -22.64
CA ALA A 346 -9.06 -16.10 -23.68
C ALA A 346 -9.20 -14.63 -24.07
N LYS A 347 -9.20 -13.72 -23.09
CA LYS A 347 -9.19 -12.27 -23.33
C LYS A 347 -7.93 -11.83 -24.08
N ALA A 348 -6.75 -12.31 -23.66
CA ALA A 348 -5.48 -12.02 -24.30
C ALA A 348 -5.42 -12.50 -25.76
N ARG A 349 -5.92 -13.71 -26.05
CA ARG A 349 -6.04 -14.24 -27.42
C ARG A 349 -6.88 -13.32 -28.31
N LYS A 350 -8.06 -12.92 -27.82
CA LYS A 350 -8.95 -11.99 -28.52
C LYS A 350 -8.25 -10.67 -28.85
N MET A 351 -7.50 -10.10 -27.90
CA MET A 351 -6.76 -8.85 -28.10
C MET A 351 -5.59 -8.99 -29.11
N LEU A 352 -4.98 -10.17 -29.17
CA LEU A 352 -3.90 -10.49 -30.13
C LEU A 352 -4.43 -10.92 -31.51
N GLY A 353 -5.76 -11.09 -31.68
CA GLY A 353 -6.37 -11.56 -32.92
C GLY A 353 -6.06 -13.02 -33.26
N LYS A 354 -5.88 -13.87 -32.24
CA LYS A 354 -5.52 -15.28 -32.35
C LYS A 354 -6.62 -16.24 -31.91
#